data_AF-G5SAK8-F1
#
_entry.id   AF-G5SAK8-F1
#
_cell.length_a   1.000
_cell.length_b   1.000
_cell.length_c   1.000
_cell.angle_alpha   90.00
_cell.angle_beta   90.00
_cell.angle_gamma   90.00
#
_symmetry.space_group_name_H-M   'P 1'
#
loop_
_entity.id
_entity.type
_entity.pdbx_description
1 polymer ?
#
loop_
_entity_poly.entity_id
_entity_poly.type
_entity_poly.pdbx_seq_one_letter_code
_entity_poly.pdbx_strand_id
1 'polypeptide(L)'
;MMVYPVKHSPLLRQPEHFIARDELKALVQKVTHNLVNIKDETGEFLLRLDDGRVIDTKGWAGWEWTHGVGLYGMYHYYQQTGDQTMRKIIDDWFADRFAEGATTKNVNTMAPFLTLAYRYEETRNPAYLPWLETWAEWAMNEMPRTDHGGMQHITLAEENHQQMWDDTLMMTVLPLAKIGNLLNRPEYVEEATY
;
A
#
# COMPACT_ATOMS: atom_id res chain seq x y z
N MET A 1 -18.27 33.93 -38.56
CA MET A 1 -17.25 33.02 -37.97
C MET A 1 -17.23 31.75 -38.80
N MET A 2 -16.07 31.31 -39.28
CA MET A 2 -15.94 30.05 -40.04
C MET A 2 -15.91 28.87 -39.06
N VAL A 3 -16.67 27.81 -39.31
CA VAL A 3 -16.75 26.62 -38.44
C VAL A 3 -16.49 25.37 -39.28
N TYR A 4 -15.54 24.54 -38.85
CA TYR A 4 -15.20 23.28 -39.53
C TYR A 4 -16.06 22.12 -38.99
N PRO A 5 -16.70 21.31 -39.86
CA PRO A 5 -17.62 20.26 -39.42
C PRO A 5 -16.86 18.98 -39.04
N VAL A 6 -16.54 18.80 -37.76
CA VAL A 6 -15.76 17.61 -37.29
C VAL A 6 -16.57 16.53 -36.57
N LYS A 7 -17.79 16.84 -36.08
CA LYS A 7 -18.59 15.96 -35.20
C LYS A 7 -18.93 14.59 -35.81
N HIS A 8 -19.01 14.50 -37.14
CA HIS A 8 -19.39 13.28 -37.86
C HIS A 8 -18.24 12.27 -37.97
N SER A 9 -16.97 12.70 -37.87
CA SER A 9 -15.81 11.84 -38.09
C SER A 9 -15.35 11.22 -36.77
N PRO A 10 -15.27 9.87 -36.68
CA PRO A 10 -14.72 9.19 -35.50
C PRO A 10 -13.27 9.57 -35.18
N LEU A 11 -12.51 10.00 -36.19
CA LEU A 11 -11.10 10.38 -36.05
C LEU A 11 -10.91 11.84 -35.61
N LEU A 12 -11.88 12.71 -35.91
CA LEU A 12 -11.76 14.16 -35.67
C LEU A 12 -12.60 14.64 -34.49
N ARG A 13 -13.66 13.91 -34.12
CA ARG A 13 -14.47 14.27 -32.96
C ARG A 13 -13.63 14.12 -31.69
N GLN A 14 -13.72 15.11 -30.80
CA GLN A 14 -13.12 14.98 -29.48
C GLN A 14 -13.73 13.78 -28.73
N PRO A 15 -12.98 13.12 -27.84
CA PRO A 15 -13.54 12.10 -26.98
C PRO A 15 -14.70 12.65 -26.15
N GLU A 16 -15.69 11.81 -25.90
CA GLU A 16 -16.78 12.13 -24.99
C GLU A 16 -16.39 11.67 -23.58
N HIS A 17 -16.34 12.61 -22.64
CA HIS A 17 -16.00 12.36 -21.25
C HIS A 17 -17.25 12.60 -20.39
N PHE A 18 -17.65 11.61 -19.59
CA PHE A 18 -18.81 11.72 -18.70
C PHE A 18 -18.54 12.54 -17.43
N ILE A 19 -17.27 12.81 -17.13
CA ILE A 19 -16.82 13.61 -15.97
C ILE A 19 -15.65 14.49 -16.40
N ALA A 20 -15.65 15.76 -15.96
CA ALA A 20 -14.49 16.62 -16.20
C ALA A 20 -13.32 16.23 -15.28
N ARG A 21 -12.09 16.47 -15.75
CA ARG A 21 -10.88 16.15 -14.98
C ARG A 21 -10.89 16.77 -13.58
N ASP A 22 -11.29 18.03 -13.47
CA ASP A 22 -11.24 18.75 -12.19
C ASP A 22 -12.32 18.25 -11.21
N GLU A 23 -13.47 17.78 -11.73
CA GLU A 23 -14.50 17.09 -10.93
C GLU A 23 -14.01 15.74 -10.42
N LEU A 24 -13.30 14.97 -11.27
CA LEU A 24 -12.71 13.70 -10.88
C LEU A 24 -11.62 13.89 -9.81
N LYS A 25 -10.76 14.90 -9.94
CA LYS A 25 -9.76 15.25 -8.91
C LYS A 25 -10.42 15.60 -7.58
N ALA A 26 -11.49 16.39 -7.61
CA ALA A 26 -12.25 16.73 -6.41
C ALA A 26 -12.90 15.48 -5.78
N LEU A 27 -13.37 14.54 -6.58
CA LEU A 27 -13.91 13.26 -6.09
C LEU A 27 -12.82 12.42 -5.41
N VAL A 28 -11.64 12.29 -6.01
CA VAL A 28 -10.50 11.58 -5.39
C VAL A 28 -10.15 12.21 -4.04
N GLN A 29 -10.04 13.54 -3.97
CA GLN A 29 -9.76 14.23 -2.70
C GLN A 29 -10.84 13.98 -1.63
N LYS A 30 -12.12 13.93 -2.01
CA LYS A 30 -13.21 13.59 -1.08
C LYS A 30 -13.12 12.15 -0.56
N VAL A 31 -12.80 11.19 -1.43
CA VAL A 31 -12.63 9.79 -1.05
C VAL A 31 -11.42 9.64 -0.13
N THR A 32 -10.29 10.28 -0.44
CA THR A 32 -9.12 10.30 0.45
C THR A 32 -9.44 10.93 1.79
N HIS A 33 -10.14 12.08 1.80
CA HIS A 33 -10.55 12.72 3.04
C HIS A 33 -11.41 11.79 3.90
N ASN A 34 -12.35 11.05 3.29
CA ASN A 34 -13.13 10.05 4.03
C ASN A 34 -12.23 8.95 4.59
N LEU A 35 -11.36 8.36 3.77
CA LEU A 35 -10.44 7.28 4.14
C LEU A 35 -9.60 7.63 5.38
N VAL A 36 -8.93 8.78 5.36
CA VAL A 36 -8.02 9.18 6.45
C VAL A 36 -8.74 9.66 7.71
N ASN A 37 -10.07 9.79 7.67
CA ASN A 37 -10.91 10.14 8.81
C ASN A 37 -11.76 8.96 9.32
N ILE A 38 -11.56 7.74 8.79
CA ILE A 38 -12.14 6.54 9.39
C ILE A 38 -11.55 6.38 10.79
N LYS A 39 -12.41 6.06 11.75
CA LYS A 39 -12.09 5.89 13.17
C LYS A 39 -13.14 5.02 13.85
N ASP A 40 -12.72 4.27 14.86
CA ASP A 40 -13.60 3.57 15.80
C ASP A 40 -13.53 4.27 17.16
N GLU A 41 -14.37 5.30 17.34
CA GLU A 41 -14.38 6.09 18.59
C GLU A 41 -14.85 5.28 19.81
N THR A 42 -15.65 4.25 19.57
CA THR A 42 -16.23 3.40 20.62
C THR A 42 -15.32 2.24 21.02
N GLY A 43 -14.36 1.89 20.18
CA GLY A 43 -13.56 0.68 20.32
C GLY A 43 -14.35 -0.61 20.08
N GLU A 44 -15.45 -0.55 19.31
CA GLU A 44 -16.33 -1.69 19.01
C GLU A 44 -15.59 -2.79 18.23
N PHE A 45 -14.64 -2.39 17.37
CA PHE A 45 -13.95 -3.24 16.42
C PHE A 45 -12.47 -3.48 16.77
N LEU A 46 -12.06 -3.17 18.01
CA LEU A 46 -10.71 -3.45 18.48
C LEU A 46 -10.43 -4.96 18.46
N LEU A 47 -9.39 -5.36 17.74
CA LEU A 47 -8.89 -6.73 17.77
C LEU A 47 -8.13 -6.93 19.08
N ARG A 48 -8.47 -7.99 19.82
CA ARG A 48 -7.85 -8.33 21.11
C ARG A 48 -7.17 -9.68 20.99
N LEU A 49 -5.89 -9.73 21.36
CA LEU A 49 -5.08 -10.95 21.36
C LEU A 49 -4.76 -11.34 22.81
N ASP A 50 -4.57 -12.63 23.05
CA ASP A 50 -4.32 -13.18 24.39
C ASP A 50 -2.91 -12.87 24.94
N ASP A 51 -2.03 -12.34 24.09
CA ASP A 51 -0.73 -11.76 24.47
C ASP A 51 -0.83 -10.31 25.00
N GLY A 52 -2.05 -9.77 25.12
CA GLY A 52 -2.33 -8.45 25.67
C GLY A 52 -2.35 -7.32 24.65
N ARG A 53 -2.05 -7.59 23.37
CA ARG A 53 -2.20 -6.59 22.30
C ARG A 53 -3.68 -6.25 22.06
N VAL A 54 -3.94 -4.96 21.89
CA VAL A 54 -5.24 -4.40 21.48
C VAL A 54 -5.00 -3.51 20.28
N ILE A 55 -5.59 -3.85 19.15
CA ILE A 55 -5.22 -3.29 17.84
C ILE A 55 -6.43 -2.61 17.23
N ASP A 56 -6.27 -1.32 16.91
CA ASP A 56 -7.24 -0.57 16.11
C ASP A 56 -7.06 -0.93 14.63
N THR A 57 -8.02 -1.69 14.11
CA THR A 57 -8.04 -2.14 12.71
C THR A 57 -8.80 -1.18 11.78
N LYS A 58 -9.37 -0.10 12.32
CA LYS A 58 -10.25 0.83 11.60
C LYS A 58 -9.62 2.19 11.41
N GLY A 59 -9.11 2.77 12.49
CA GLY A 59 -8.58 4.12 12.48
C GLY A 59 -7.39 4.30 11.54
N TRP A 60 -7.23 5.49 10.96
CA TRP A 60 -6.05 5.83 10.15
C TRP A 60 -4.73 5.73 10.95
N ALA A 61 -4.84 5.78 12.28
CA ALA A 61 -3.74 5.53 13.21
C ALA A 61 -3.34 4.04 13.31
N GLY A 62 -4.06 3.13 12.65
CA GLY A 62 -3.74 1.70 12.61
C GLY A 62 -2.62 1.36 11.64
N TRP A 63 -2.27 0.06 11.62
CA TRP A 63 -1.31 -0.52 10.69
C TRP A 63 -1.81 -1.86 10.17
N GLU A 64 -2.54 -1.81 9.07
CA GLU A 64 -3.19 -2.96 8.42
C GLU A 64 -2.97 -2.92 6.90
N TRP A 65 -3.28 -4.02 6.21
CA TRP A 65 -3.19 -4.09 4.74
C TRP A 65 -4.03 -3.01 4.03
N THR A 66 -5.15 -2.62 4.63
CA THR A 66 -6.03 -1.54 4.14
C THR A 66 -5.28 -0.21 4.03
N HIS A 67 -4.37 0.07 4.98
CA HIS A 67 -3.50 1.24 4.95
C HIS A 67 -2.50 1.12 3.80
N GLY A 68 -1.91 -0.07 3.60
CA GLY A 68 -1.00 -0.32 2.48
C GLY A 68 -1.63 -0.01 1.12
N VAL A 69 -2.86 -0.47 0.90
CA VAL A 69 -3.64 -0.18 -0.32
C VAL A 69 -3.98 1.31 -0.42
N GLY A 70 -4.45 1.93 0.66
CA GLY A 70 -4.79 3.35 0.70
C GLY A 70 -3.60 4.26 0.40
N LEU A 71 -2.45 3.98 1.03
CA LEU A 71 -1.18 4.67 0.80
C LEU A 71 -0.73 4.51 -0.65
N TYR A 72 -0.89 3.33 -1.24
CA TYR A 72 -0.49 3.08 -2.62
C TYR A 72 -1.36 3.83 -3.63
N GLY A 73 -2.68 3.91 -3.40
CA GLY A 73 -3.59 4.72 -4.20
C GLY A 73 -3.26 6.22 -4.12
N MET A 74 -3.00 6.73 -2.91
CA MET A 74 -2.57 8.12 -2.71
C MET A 74 -1.22 8.40 -3.35
N TYR A 75 -0.28 7.44 -3.28
CA TYR A 75 1.02 7.54 -3.92
C TYR A 75 0.91 7.68 -5.43
N HIS A 76 0.10 6.85 -6.09
CA HIS A 76 -0.14 6.95 -7.54
C HIS A 76 -0.75 8.30 -7.92
N TYR A 77 -1.72 8.80 -7.15
CA TYR A 77 -2.29 10.11 -7.40
C TYR A 77 -1.25 11.23 -7.24
N TYR A 78 -0.44 11.18 -6.18
CA TYR A 78 0.69 12.09 -5.97
C TYR A 78 1.69 12.00 -7.14
N GLN A 79 2.10 10.81 -7.54
CA GLN A 79 3.06 10.59 -8.63
C GLN A 79 2.55 11.17 -9.95
N GLN A 80 1.26 11.04 -10.24
CA GLN A 80 0.65 11.54 -11.48
C GLN A 80 0.46 13.06 -11.47
N THR A 81 0.17 13.66 -10.32
CA THR A 81 -0.30 15.06 -10.24
C THR A 81 0.64 16.04 -9.55
N GLY A 82 1.60 15.53 -8.76
CA GLY A 82 2.45 16.32 -7.87
C GLY A 82 1.73 16.89 -6.64
N ASP A 83 0.53 16.40 -6.30
CA ASP A 83 -0.26 16.91 -5.16
C ASP A 83 0.47 16.71 -3.82
N GLN A 84 0.97 17.81 -3.27
CA GLN A 84 1.76 17.83 -2.04
C GLN A 84 0.94 17.43 -0.81
N THR A 85 -0.38 17.57 -0.85
CA THR A 85 -1.27 17.16 0.25
C THR A 85 -1.27 15.65 0.39
N MET A 86 -1.40 14.92 -0.73
CA MET A 86 -1.35 13.46 -0.74
C MET A 86 0.02 12.95 -0.28
N ARG A 87 1.10 13.59 -0.76
CA ARG A 87 2.46 13.27 -0.31
C ARG A 87 2.59 13.42 1.20
N LYS A 88 2.08 14.54 1.76
CA LYS A 88 2.16 14.81 3.19
C LYS A 88 1.44 13.73 4.00
N ILE A 89 0.25 13.30 3.60
CA ILE A 89 -0.50 12.23 4.28
C ILE A 89 0.33 10.95 4.35
N ILE A 90 0.98 10.57 3.25
CA ILE A 90 1.83 9.36 3.19
C ILE A 90 3.04 9.51 4.12
N ASP A 91 3.76 10.61 4.00
CA ASP A 91 5.00 10.84 4.76
C ASP A 91 4.70 10.95 6.28
N ASP A 92 3.59 11.60 6.67
CA ASP A 92 3.13 11.70 8.06
C ASP A 92 2.77 10.32 8.63
N TRP A 93 2.02 9.50 7.88
CA TRP A 93 1.61 8.16 8.37
C TRP A 93 2.81 7.28 8.69
N PHE A 94 3.83 7.26 7.82
CA PHE A 94 5.05 6.51 8.12
C PHE A 94 5.82 7.10 9.30
N ALA A 95 5.91 8.43 9.41
CA ALA A 95 6.58 9.07 10.52
C ALA A 95 5.93 8.69 11.86
N ASP A 96 4.60 8.75 11.95
CA ASP A 96 3.84 8.40 13.14
C ASP A 96 4.00 6.93 13.52
N ARG A 97 3.82 6.00 12.55
CA ARG A 97 3.96 4.55 12.79
C ARG A 97 5.38 4.16 13.20
N PHE A 98 6.40 4.75 12.59
CA PHE A 98 7.79 4.46 12.97
C PHE A 98 8.16 5.03 14.34
N ALA A 99 7.54 6.13 14.77
CA ALA A 99 7.72 6.69 16.11
C ALA A 99 7.08 5.82 17.20
N GLU A 100 5.94 5.17 16.89
CA GLU A 100 5.27 4.22 17.79
C GLU A 100 6.02 2.89 17.91
N GLY A 101 6.70 2.47 16.84
CA GLY A 101 7.45 1.22 16.76
C GLY A 101 6.81 0.22 15.81
N ALA A 102 7.59 -0.80 15.42
CA ALA A 102 7.14 -1.78 14.46
C ALA A 102 5.97 -2.62 14.99
N THR A 103 4.95 -2.85 14.16
CA THR A 103 3.99 -3.93 14.37
C THR A 103 4.63 -5.31 14.08
N THR A 104 3.95 -6.40 14.43
CA THR A 104 4.39 -7.75 14.07
C THR A 104 4.26 -7.99 12.56
N LYS A 105 5.24 -8.68 11.99
CA LYS A 105 5.28 -8.98 10.55
C LYS A 105 4.36 -10.14 10.21
N ASN A 106 3.52 -9.94 9.21
CA ASN A 106 2.62 -10.94 8.64
C ASN A 106 2.28 -10.53 7.19
N VAL A 107 1.49 -11.34 6.49
CA VAL A 107 1.15 -11.11 5.08
C VAL A 107 0.54 -9.72 4.83
N ASN A 108 -0.26 -9.22 5.78
CA ASN A 108 -1.03 -7.98 5.66
C ASN A 108 -0.20 -6.74 6.01
N THR A 109 0.59 -6.82 7.08
CA THR A 109 1.36 -5.66 7.57
C THR A 109 2.55 -5.31 6.69
N MET A 110 2.91 -6.18 5.74
CA MET A 110 3.90 -5.96 4.70
C MET A 110 3.45 -4.96 3.61
N ALA A 111 2.14 -4.79 3.39
CA ALA A 111 1.61 -4.02 2.27
C ALA A 111 2.08 -2.55 2.20
N PRO A 112 2.18 -1.78 3.31
CA PRO A 112 2.68 -0.41 3.28
C PRO A 112 4.10 -0.26 2.73
N PHE A 113 4.94 -1.30 2.82
CA PHE A 113 6.33 -1.22 2.37
C PHE A 113 6.48 -1.08 0.85
N LEU A 114 5.45 -1.42 0.07
CA LEU A 114 5.40 -1.09 -1.35
C LEU A 114 5.48 0.43 -1.55
N THR A 115 4.65 1.17 -0.84
CA THR A 115 4.65 2.64 -0.92
C THR A 115 5.92 3.23 -0.30
N LEU A 116 6.39 2.69 0.82
CA LEU A 116 7.65 3.13 1.44
C LEU A 116 8.84 3.00 0.48
N ALA A 117 8.92 1.91 -0.28
CA ALA A 117 9.98 1.69 -1.25
C ALA A 117 9.99 2.78 -2.33
N TYR A 118 8.83 3.15 -2.87
CA TYR A 118 8.74 4.28 -3.80
C TYR A 118 9.14 5.61 -3.15
N ARG A 119 8.69 5.88 -1.92
CA ARG A 119 9.10 7.09 -1.19
C ARG A 119 10.60 7.12 -0.92
N TYR A 120 11.22 5.99 -0.60
CA TYR A 120 12.68 5.88 -0.46
C TYR A 120 13.41 6.11 -1.78
N GLU A 121 12.89 5.60 -2.90
CA GLU A 121 13.46 5.83 -4.23
C GLU A 121 13.55 7.32 -4.58
N GLU A 122 12.51 8.10 -4.26
CA GLU A 122 12.44 9.54 -4.49
C GLU A 122 13.28 10.35 -3.50
N THR A 123 13.18 10.03 -2.20
CA THR A 123 13.74 10.88 -1.13
C THR A 123 15.16 10.48 -0.74
N ARG A 124 15.53 9.21 -0.96
CA ARG A 124 16.74 8.58 -0.45
C ARG A 124 16.93 8.78 1.06
N ASN A 125 15.83 8.88 1.80
CA ASN A 125 15.87 9.04 3.26
C ASN A 125 16.51 7.79 3.90
N PRO A 126 17.73 7.88 4.48
CA PRO A 126 18.43 6.72 5.00
C PRO A 126 17.70 6.06 6.17
N ALA A 127 16.81 6.78 6.86
CA ALA A 127 16.00 6.21 7.94
C ALA A 127 15.02 5.13 7.46
N TYR A 128 14.64 5.11 6.17
CA TYR A 128 13.71 4.11 5.63
C TYR A 128 14.42 2.80 5.23
N LEU A 129 15.72 2.84 4.97
CA LEU A 129 16.45 1.67 4.47
C LEU A 129 16.42 0.47 5.45
N PRO A 130 16.67 0.64 6.76
CA PRO A 130 16.59 -0.48 7.70
C PRO A 130 15.21 -1.14 7.75
N TRP A 131 14.15 -0.35 7.56
CA TRP A 131 12.79 -0.87 7.51
C TRP A 131 12.56 -1.73 6.27
N LEU A 132 12.96 -1.24 5.09
CA LEU A 132 12.82 -1.98 3.84
C LEU A 132 13.61 -3.29 3.86
N GLU A 133 14.85 -3.26 4.35
CA GLU A 133 15.69 -4.46 4.45
C GLU A 133 15.12 -5.46 5.46
N THR A 134 14.76 -5.02 6.66
CA THR A 134 14.27 -5.92 7.72
C THR A 134 12.96 -6.62 7.35
N TRP A 135 12.06 -5.93 6.64
CA TRP A 135 10.78 -6.51 6.24
C TRP A 135 10.91 -7.40 4.99
N ALA A 136 11.77 -7.06 4.04
CA ALA A 136 12.05 -7.93 2.90
C ALA A 136 12.81 -9.20 3.31
N GLU A 137 13.79 -9.09 4.21
CA GLU A 137 14.51 -10.26 4.75
C GLU A 137 13.57 -11.21 5.50
N TRP A 138 12.62 -10.68 6.26
CA TRP A 138 11.59 -11.51 6.88
C TRP A 138 10.76 -12.25 5.83
N ALA A 139 10.29 -11.56 4.77
CA ALA A 139 9.49 -12.18 3.72
C ALA A 139 10.27 -13.30 3.00
N MET A 140 11.58 -13.14 2.82
CA MET A 140 12.45 -14.15 2.20
C MET A 140 12.73 -15.34 3.11
N ASN A 141 13.13 -15.08 4.36
CA ASN A 141 13.85 -16.07 5.16
C ASN A 141 13.10 -16.55 6.41
N GLU A 142 12.08 -15.81 6.86
CA GLU A 142 11.39 -16.08 8.13
C GLU A 142 9.88 -16.32 7.96
N MET A 143 9.25 -15.73 6.95
CA MET A 143 7.83 -15.91 6.69
C MET A 143 7.52 -17.39 6.37
N PRO A 144 6.56 -18.02 7.07
CA PRO A 144 6.26 -19.44 6.91
C PRO A 144 5.95 -19.81 5.47
N ARG A 145 6.42 -20.99 5.08
CA ARG A 145 6.20 -21.57 3.75
C ARG A 145 5.29 -22.80 3.86
N THR A 146 4.47 -22.99 2.84
CA THR A 146 3.75 -24.24 2.57
C THR A 146 4.72 -25.33 2.06
N ASP A 147 4.24 -26.57 1.93
CA ASP A 147 5.07 -27.74 1.56
C ASP A 147 5.82 -27.59 0.23
N HIS A 148 5.35 -26.72 -0.66
CA HIS A 148 5.95 -26.46 -1.96
C HIS A 148 6.66 -25.10 -2.04
N GLY A 149 6.96 -24.48 -0.90
CA GLY A 149 7.68 -23.20 -0.85
C GLY A 149 6.80 -21.97 -1.06
N GLY A 150 5.48 -22.13 -1.25
CA GLY A 150 4.58 -20.99 -1.38
C GLY A 150 4.46 -20.22 -0.06
N MET A 151 4.47 -18.88 -0.12
CA MET A 151 4.28 -18.02 1.04
C MET A 151 2.93 -18.31 1.72
N GLN A 152 2.97 -18.77 2.97
CA GLN A 152 1.77 -19.08 3.75
C GLN A 152 1.06 -17.78 4.13
N HIS A 153 -0.27 -17.77 4.09
CA HIS A 153 -1.09 -16.60 4.43
C HIS A 153 -1.18 -16.39 5.96
N ILE A 154 -0.05 -16.25 6.64
CA ILE A 154 0.00 -15.95 8.07
C ILE A 154 -0.54 -14.54 8.32
N THR A 155 -1.50 -14.42 9.23
CA THR A 155 -2.11 -13.15 9.62
C THR A 155 -1.71 -12.80 11.06
N LEU A 156 -2.36 -11.77 11.60
CA LEU A 156 -2.10 -11.29 12.96
C LEU A 156 -2.60 -12.25 14.05
N ALA A 157 -3.66 -13.01 13.77
CA ALA A 157 -4.34 -13.88 14.74
C ALA A 157 -4.35 -15.36 14.34
N GLU A 158 -4.06 -15.69 13.08
CA GLU A 158 -4.17 -17.05 12.57
C GLU A 158 -2.93 -17.43 11.75
N GLU A 159 -2.40 -18.63 12.01
CA GLU A 159 -1.28 -19.18 11.23
C GLU A 159 -1.69 -19.48 9.79
N ASN A 160 -2.93 -19.92 9.58
CA ASN A 160 -3.44 -20.42 8.30
C ASN A 160 -2.53 -21.50 7.70
N HIS A 161 -2.26 -22.53 8.51
CA HIS A 161 -1.34 -23.61 8.19
C HIS A 161 -1.61 -24.22 6.81
N GLN A 162 -0.58 -24.25 5.95
CA GLN A 162 -0.61 -24.78 4.58
C GLN A 162 -1.60 -24.08 3.62
N GLN A 163 -2.01 -22.84 3.93
CA GLN A 163 -2.91 -22.06 3.07
C GLN A 163 -2.17 -20.97 2.31
N MET A 164 -2.53 -20.82 1.04
CA MET A 164 -2.14 -19.71 0.16
C MET A 164 -3.39 -19.04 -0.35
N TRP A 165 -3.48 -17.71 -0.20
CA TRP A 165 -4.63 -16.93 -0.62
C TRP A 165 -4.22 -15.95 -1.73
N ASP A 166 -5.23 -15.40 -2.41
CA ASP A 166 -5.06 -14.54 -3.59
C ASP A 166 -4.34 -13.23 -3.28
N ASP A 167 -4.65 -12.62 -2.14
CA ASP A 167 -4.16 -11.32 -1.72
C ASP A 167 -2.69 -11.32 -1.27
N THR A 168 -2.10 -12.48 -0.94
CA THR A 168 -0.65 -12.60 -0.65
C THR A 168 0.21 -11.97 -1.76
N LEU A 169 -0.23 -12.09 -3.02
CA LEU A 169 0.46 -11.51 -4.17
C LEU A 169 0.55 -9.97 -4.10
N MET A 170 -0.54 -9.33 -3.67
CA MET A 170 -0.59 -7.87 -3.55
C MET A 170 0.05 -7.39 -2.24
N MET A 171 -0.23 -8.06 -1.13
CA MET A 171 0.11 -7.56 0.21
C MET A 171 1.56 -7.82 0.61
N THR A 172 2.22 -8.83 0.03
CA THR A 172 3.60 -9.20 0.36
C THR A 172 4.51 -9.34 -0.86
N VAL A 173 4.09 -10.07 -1.89
CA VAL A 173 4.95 -10.38 -3.05
C VAL A 173 5.30 -9.14 -3.87
N LEU A 174 4.33 -8.28 -4.17
CA LEU A 174 4.58 -7.02 -4.88
C LEU A 174 5.51 -6.07 -4.09
N PRO A 175 5.32 -5.83 -2.76
CA PRO A 175 6.31 -5.15 -1.94
C PRO A 175 7.72 -5.75 -2.05
N LEU A 176 7.85 -7.08 -1.90
CA LEU A 176 9.14 -7.77 -1.97
C LEU A 176 9.84 -7.54 -3.33
N ALA A 177 9.11 -7.72 -4.43
CA ALA A 177 9.63 -7.50 -5.78
C ALA A 177 10.08 -6.04 -5.99
N LYS A 178 9.30 -5.05 -5.50
CA LYS A 178 9.68 -3.64 -5.60
C LYS A 178 10.95 -3.35 -4.81
N ILE A 179 11.06 -3.87 -3.58
CA ILE A 179 12.26 -3.70 -2.74
C ILE A 179 13.48 -4.35 -3.39
N GLY A 180 13.33 -5.57 -3.92
CA GLY A 180 14.38 -6.28 -4.65
C GLY A 180 14.96 -5.47 -5.79
N ASN A 181 14.09 -4.95 -6.66
CA ASN A 181 14.50 -4.08 -7.76
C ASN A 181 15.18 -2.79 -7.25
N LEU A 182 14.63 -2.16 -6.22
CA LEU A 182 15.13 -0.88 -5.70
C LEU A 182 16.51 -1.00 -5.04
N LEU A 183 16.76 -2.11 -4.35
CA LEU A 183 18.01 -2.37 -3.61
C LEU A 183 19.00 -3.23 -4.41
N ASN A 184 18.70 -3.55 -5.67
CA ASN A 184 19.49 -4.44 -6.53
C ASN A 184 19.75 -5.82 -5.89
N ARG A 185 18.70 -6.42 -5.33
CA ARG A 185 18.68 -7.77 -4.77
C ARG A 185 17.85 -8.69 -5.67
N PRO A 186 18.44 -9.27 -6.73
CA PRO A 186 17.72 -10.09 -7.71
C PRO A 186 17.02 -11.30 -7.08
N GLU A 187 17.58 -11.85 -6.00
CA GLU A 187 17.01 -12.98 -5.27
C GLU A 187 15.59 -12.70 -4.72
N TYR A 188 15.29 -11.44 -4.36
CA TYR A 188 13.93 -11.06 -3.93
C TYR A 188 12.94 -11.02 -5.10
N VAL A 189 13.42 -10.67 -6.29
CA VAL A 189 12.60 -10.61 -7.52
C VAL A 189 12.37 -12.01 -8.07
N GLU A 190 13.38 -12.88 -7.97
CA GLU A 190 13.27 -14.30 -8.29
C GLU A 190 12.23 -14.97 -7.39
N GLU A 191 12.35 -14.84 -6.06
CA GLU A 191 11.35 -15.37 -5.12
C GLU A 191 9.93 -14.85 -5.40
N ALA A 192 9.79 -13.58 -5.78
CA ALA A 192 8.49 -13.01 -6.11
C ALA A 192 7.88 -13.51 -7.44
N THR A 193 8.68 -14.18 -8.28
CA THR A 193 8.23 -14.72 -9.57
C THR A 193 7.78 -16.18 -9.48
N TYR A 194 8.32 -16.93 -8.52
CA TYR A 194 8.06 -18.36 -8.30
C TYR A 194 6.93 -18.60 -7.29
#